data_AF-A0A8J3ZJY3-F1
#
_entry.id   AF-A0A8J3ZJY3-F1
#
_cell.length_a   1.000
_cell.length_b   1.000
_cell.length_c   1.000
_cell.angle_alpha   90.00
_cell.angle_beta   90.00
_cell.angle_gamma   90.00
#
_symmetry.space_group_name_H-M   'P 1'
#
loop_
_entity.id
_entity.type
_entity.pdbx_description
1 polymer ?
#
loop_
_entity_poly.entity_id
_entity_poly.type
_entity_poly.pdbx_seq_one_letter_code
_entity_poly.pdbx_strand_id
1 'polypeptide(L)'
;MGRRWLPWKPRKRARVSRFNDGALEFLEVVEHPVLLVVFLLFLFPILAVLLLLLLEWLAVLAVLPLLVLARLALPVPWTVVARRRDSDGTRFRYAVSVRGLAASRALIATAADEIARTGAPTSFGAPNVRPGRRRGRAVRPARSSR
;
A
#
# COMPACT_ATOMS: atom_id res chain seq x y z
N MET A 1 -41.89 15.78 -16.73
CA MET A 1 -40.95 16.46 -15.82
C MET A 1 -40.47 15.43 -14.78
N GLY A 2 -39.40 14.65 -14.94
CA GLY A 2 -38.02 15.02 -15.27
C GLY A 2 -37.08 14.71 -14.09
N ARG A 3 -37.14 13.52 -13.47
CA ARG A 3 -36.21 13.11 -12.39
C ARG A 3 -34.90 12.57 -12.98
N ARG A 4 -33.88 13.43 -13.14
CA ARG A 4 -32.49 13.05 -13.38
C ARG A 4 -31.56 13.85 -12.46
N TRP A 5 -31.30 13.32 -11.27
CA TRP A 5 -30.43 13.95 -10.24
C TRP A 5 -29.45 12.93 -9.64
N LEU A 6 -28.69 12.23 -10.48
CA LEU A 6 -27.59 11.37 -10.03
C LEU A 6 -26.35 11.66 -10.90
N PRO A 7 -25.48 12.61 -10.50
CA PRO A 7 -24.33 13.05 -11.29
C PRO A 7 -23.26 11.95 -11.45
N TRP A 8 -23.34 10.87 -10.68
CA TRP A 8 -22.39 9.76 -10.70
C TRP A 8 -22.85 8.55 -11.52
N LYS A 9 -24.03 8.57 -12.15
CA LYS A 9 -24.49 7.40 -12.92
C LYS A 9 -23.58 7.24 -14.15
N PRO A 10 -22.74 6.18 -14.24
CA PRO A 10 -21.85 6.00 -15.37
C PRO A 10 -22.70 5.87 -16.64
N ARG A 11 -22.57 6.84 -17.55
CA ARG A 11 -23.20 6.78 -18.86
C ARG A 11 -22.56 5.60 -19.58
N LYS A 12 -23.32 4.51 -19.80
CA LYS A 12 -22.88 3.36 -20.59
C LYS A 12 -22.61 3.87 -22.02
N ARG A 13 -21.38 4.31 -22.28
CA ARG A 13 -20.92 4.60 -23.64
C ARG A 13 -20.86 3.25 -24.34
N ALA A 14 -21.55 3.12 -25.46
CA ALA A 14 -21.42 2.00 -26.39
C ALA A 14 -19.94 1.93 -26.82
N ARG A 15 -19.15 1.12 -26.11
CA ARG A 15 -17.72 0.91 -26.34
C ARG A 15 -17.49 -0.44 -27.02
N VAL A 16 -18.50 -0.94 -27.74
CA VAL A 16 -18.54 -2.30 -28.28
C VAL A 16 -18.20 -2.35 -29.78
N SER A 17 -18.23 -1.24 -30.51
CA SER A 17 -17.93 -1.28 -31.97
C SER A 17 -16.43 -1.27 -32.28
N ARG A 18 -15.63 -0.41 -31.62
CA ARG A 18 -14.24 -0.18 -32.05
C ARG A 18 -13.26 -1.34 -31.80
N PHE A 19 -13.59 -2.27 -30.91
CA PHE A 19 -12.72 -3.42 -30.66
C PHE A 19 -12.85 -4.49 -31.75
N ASN A 20 -13.99 -4.52 -32.46
CA ASN A 20 -14.22 -5.49 -33.52
C ASN A 20 -13.52 -5.06 -34.82
N ASP A 21 -13.48 -3.76 -35.09
CA ASP A 21 -12.88 -3.20 -36.31
C ASP A 21 -11.35 -3.44 -36.34
N GLY A 22 -10.64 -3.23 -35.22
CA GLY A 22 -9.18 -3.46 -35.17
C GLY A 22 -8.76 -4.93 -35.20
N ALA A 23 -9.65 -5.87 -34.86
CA ALA A 23 -9.38 -7.30 -34.96
C ALA A 23 -9.44 -7.79 -36.42
N LEU A 24 -10.33 -7.21 -37.23
CA LEU A 24 -10.43 -7.48 -38.67
C LEU A 24 -9.23 -6.91 -39.44
N GLU A 25 -8.79 -5.69 -39.12
CA GLU A 25 -7.58 -5.09 -39.72
C GLU A 25 -6.31 -5.89 -39.39
N PHE A 26 -6.21 -6.47 -38.19
CA PHE A 26 -5.06 -7.31 -37.82
C PHE A 26 -4.98 -8.59 -38.65
N LEU A 27 -6.13 -9.21 -38.94
CA LEU A 27 -6.20 -10.41 -39.79
C LEU A 27 -5.72 -10.12 -41.22
N GLU A 28 -6.10 -8.97 -41.78
CA GLU A 28 -5.70 -8.55 -43.13
C GLU A 28 -4.17 -8.28 -43.23
N VAL A 29 -3.56 -7.74 -42.17
CA VAL A 29 -2.09 -7.57 -42.07
C VAL A 29 -1.36 -8.91 -42.02
N VAL A 30 -1.93 -9.93 -41.38
CA VAL A 30 -1.32 -11.26 -41.25
C VAL A 30 -1.38 -12.05 -42.57
N GLU A 31 -2.39 -11.81 -43.41
CA GLU A 31 -2.52 -12.46 -44.73
C GLU A 31 -1.54 -11.90 -45.77
N HIS A 32 -1.02 -10.68 -45.56
CA HIS A 32 -0.02 -10.06 -46.43
C HIS A 32 1.41 -10.23 -45.90
N PRO A 33 2.26 -11.09 -46.51
CA PRO A 33 3.56 -11.46 -45.93
C PRO A 33 4.52 -10.27 -45.75
N VAL A 34 4.48 -9.29 -46.65
CA VAL A 34 5.33 -8.09 -46.55
C VAL A 34 4.90 -7.21 -45.36
N LEU A 35 3.61 -6.97 -45.20
CA LEU A 35 3.07 -6.18 -44.09
C LEU A 35 3.28 -6.88 -42.76
N LEU A 36 3.10 -8.21 -42.72
CA LEU A 36 3.39 -9.02 -41.55
C LEU A 36 4.86 -8.92 -41.12
N VAL A 37 5.81 -9.00 -42.06
CA VAL A 37 7.25 -8.87 -41.74
C VAL A 37 7.57 -7.49 -41.19
N VAL A 38 7.05 -6.43 -41.81
CA VAL A 38 7.22 -5.05 -41.33
C VAL A 38 6.61 -4.90 -39.93
N PHE A 39 5.40 -5.41 -39.72
CA PHE A 39 4.73 -5.40 -38.42
C PHE A 39 5.54 -6.13 -37.34
N LEU A 40 6.03 -7.34 -37.64
CA LEU A 40 6.88 -8.12 -36.71
C LEU A 40 8.20 -7.41 -36.41
N LEU A 41 8.81 -6.77 -37.40
CA LEU A 41 10.04 -6.00 -37.22
C LEU A 41 9.87 -4.88 -36.17
N PHE A 42 8.69 -4.24 -36.13
CA PHE A 42 8.38 -3.23 -35.11
C PHE A 42 7.85 -3.82 -33.80
N LEU A 43 7.05 -4.88 -33.86
CA LEU A 43 6.46 -5.49 -32.66
C LEU A 43 7.51 -6.24 -31.82
N PHE A 44 8.43 -6.95 -32.47
CA PHE A 44 9.44 -7.77 -31.79
C PHE A 44 10.31 -6.97 -30.79
N PRO A 45 10.89 -5.81 -31.12
CA PRO A 45 11.68 -5.04 -30.15
C PRO A 45 10.83 -4.53 -28.98
N ILE A 46 9.57 -4.16 -29.24
CA ILE A 46 8.63 -3.75 -28.17
C ILE A 46 8.38 -4.93 -27.23
N LEU A 47 8.12 -6.12 -27.79
CA LEU A 47 7.86 -7.33 -27.02
C LEU A 47 9.11 -7.78 -26.24
N ALA A 48 10.29 -7.65 -26.82
CA ALA A 48 11.56 -7.95 -26.17
C ALA A 48 11.81 -7.03 -24.96
N VAL A 49 11.57 -5.72 -25.11
CA VAL A 49 11.68 -4.75 -24.00
C VAL A 49 10.64 -5.07 -22.91
N LEU A 50 9.40 -5.38 -23.28
CA LEU A 50 8.36 -5.72 -22.33
C LEU A 50 8.70 -7.00 -21.55
N LEU A 51 9.24 -8.01 -22.24
CA LEU A 51 9.68 -9.25 -21.62
C LEU A 51 10.85 -9.03 -20.66
N LEU A 52 11.82 -8.19 -21.06
CA LEU A 52 12.94 -7.82 -20.20
C LEU A 52 12.46 -7.12 -18.93
N LEU A 53 11.54 -6.16 -19.07
CA LEU A 53 10.95 -5.44 -17.94
C LEU A 53 10.19 -6.40 -17.02
N LEU A 54 9.41 -7.33 -17.58
CA LEU A 54 8.71 -8.35 -16.80
C LEU A 54 9.69 -9.22 -16.01
N LEU A 55 10.80 -9.64 -16.65
CA LEU A 55 11.84 -10.42 -16.01
C LEU A 55 12.54 -9.65 -14.89
N GLU A 56 12.82 -8.36 -15.10
CA GLU A 56 13.37 -7.47 -14.08
C GLU A 56 12.44 -7.36 -12.86
N TRP A 57 11.14 -7.14 -13.09
CA TRP A 57 10.15 -7.13 -12.01
C TRP A 57 10.09 -8.46 -11.27
N LEU A 58 10.15 -9.57 -11.99
CA LEU A 58 10.17 -10.90 -11.40
C LEU A 58 11.45 -11.12 -10.57
N ALA A 59 12.60 -10.65 -11.05
CA ALA A 59 13.86 -10.69 -10.34
C ALA A 59 13.82 -9.85 -9.06
N VAL A 60 13.29 -8.62 -9.11
CA VAL A 60 13.10 -7.77 -7.91
C VAL A 60 12.18 -8.47 -6.91
N LEU A 61 11.09 -9.07 -7.39
CA LEU A 61 10.15 -9.81 -6.55
C LEU A 61 10.79 -11.06 -5.94
N ALA A 62 11.68 -11.74 -6.66
CA ALA A 62 12.45 -12.88 -6.18
C ALA A 62 13.57 -12.47 -5.20
N VAL A 63 14.14 -11.27 -5.33
CA VAL A 63 15.15 -10.72 -4.41
C VAL A 63 14.54 -10.32 -3.07
N LEU A 64 13.29 -9.85 -3.03
CA LEU A 64 12.60 -9.50 -1.79
C LEU A 64 12.60 -10.62 -0.72
N PRO A 65 12.16 -11.86 -1.00
CA PRO A 65 12.19 -12.93 0.00
C PRO A 65 13.63 -13.31 0.39
N LEU A 66 14.59 -13.26 -0.54
CA LEU A 66 16.01 -13.45 -0.23
C LEU A 66 16.53 -12.38 0.75
N LEU A 67 16.16 -11.12 0.56
CA LEU A 67 16.49 -10.04 1.47
C LEU A 67 15.84 -10.22 2.84
N VAL A 68 14.60 -10.69 2.89
CA VAL A 68 13.93 -11.02 4.16
C VAL A 68 14.67 -12.15 4.87
N LEU A 69 15.03 -13.22 4.17
CA LEU A 69 15.82 -14.33 4.73
C LEU A 69 17.20 -13.87 5.21
N ALA A 70 17.90 -13.07 4.41
CA ALA A 70 19.19 -12.48 4.81
C ALA A 70 19.04 -11.60 6.05
N ARG A 71 17.96 -10.80 6.15
CA ARG A 71 17.66 -9.97 7.33
C ARG A 71 17.29 -10.79 8.56
N LEU A 72 16.71 -11.98 8.38
CA LEU A 72 16.46 -12.92 9.47
C LEU A 72 17.74 -13.61 9.95
N ALA A 73 18.68 -13.89 9.04
CA ALA A 73 19.96 -14.54 9.37
C ALA A 73 21.00 -13.56 9.95
N LEU A 74 21.01 -12.31 9.48
CA LEU A 74 21.93 -11.28 9.95
C LEU A 74 21.41 -10.62 11.24
N PRO A 75 22.28 -10.30 12.22
CA PRO A 75 21.89 -9.64 13.48
C PRO A 75 21.62 -8.14 13.31
N VAL A 76 20.84 -7.78 12.29
CA VAL A 76 20.45 -6.39 12.02
C VAL A 76 19.39 -5.97 13.05
N PRO A 77 19.63 -4.90 13.84
CA PRO A 77 18.64 -4.41 14.77
C PRO A 77 17.40 -3.92 14.02
N TRP A 78 16.22 -4.26 14.51
CA TRP A 78 14.95 -3.67 14.06
C TRP A 78 14.14 -3.14 15.22
N THR A 79 13.30 -2.16 14.95
CA THR A 79 12.50 -1.49 15.98
C THR A 79 11.14 -2.17 16.13
N VAL A 80 10.85 -2.66 17.33
CA VAL A 80 9.51 -3.09 17.72
C VAL A 80 8.78 -1.87 18.27
N VAL A 81 7.55 -1.64 17.81
CA VAL A 81 6.75 -0.45 18.20
C VAL A 81 5.41 -0.89 18.76
N ALA A 82 5.13 -0.54 20.01
CA ALA A 82 3.80 -0.68 20.59
C ALA A 82 3.07 0.67 20.59
N ARG A 83 1.77 0.66 20.29
CA ARG A 83 0.93 1.87 20.21
C ARG A 83 -0.30 1.68 21.07
N ARG A 84 -0.60 2.67 21.92
CA ARG A 84 -1.84 2.74 22.68
C ARG A 84 -2.53 4.08 22.40
N ARG A 85 -3.84 4.05 22.29
CA ARG A 85 -4.68 5.24 22.19
C ARG A 85 -5.67 5.23 23.35
N ASP A 86 -5.74 6.35 24.04
CA ASP A 86 -6.67 6.50 25.16
C ASP A 86 -8.02 7.09 24.71
N SER A 87 -9.03 6.97 25.57
CA SER A 87 -10.36 7.54 25.37
C SER A 87 -10.34 9.06 25.15
N ASP A 88 -9.46 9.77 25.87
CA ASP A 88 -9.21 11.21 25.72
C ASP A 88 -8.50 11.60 24.42
N GLY A 89 -8.15 10.61 23.58
CA GLY A 89 -7.49 10.82 22.30
C GLY A 89 -5.97 10.93 22.39
N THR A 90 -5.38 10.81 23.58
CA THR A 90 -3.94 10.74 23.81
C THR A 90 -3.34 9.52 23.12
N ARG A 91 -2.16 9.69 22.50
CA ARG A 91 -1.46 8.61 21.79
C ARG A 91 -0.12 8.33 22.44
N PHE A 92 0.08 7.09 22.85
CA PHE A 92 1.33 6.59 23.41
C PHE A 92 2.05 5.74 22.36
N ARG A 93 3.33 6.02 22.14
CA ARG A 93 4.19 5.22 21.26
C ARG A 93 5.42 4.77 22.04
N TYR A 94 5.60 3.46 22.10
CA TYR A 94 6.76 2.81 22.69
C TYR A 94 7.61 2.25 21.57
N ALA A 95 8.93 2.39 21.63
CA ALA A 95 9.83 1.90 20.58
C ALA A 95 11.13 1.37 21.19
N VAL A 96 11.46 0.11 20.90
CA VAL A 96 12.71 -0.52 21.33
C VAL A 96 13.39 -1.19 20.14
N SER A 97 14.70 -1.04 20.05
CA SER A 97 15.53 -1.74 19.08
C SER A 97 15.90 -3.12 19.61
N VAL A 98 15.55 -4.17 18.86
CA VAL A 98 15.84 -5.56 19.21
C VAL A 98 16.65 -6.20 18.10
N ARG A 99 17.63 -7.04 18.47
CA ARG A 99 18.41 -7.83 17.53
C ARG A 99 17.89 -9.27 17.51
N GLY A 100 17.46 -9.72 16.33
CA GLY A 100 17.08 -11.10 16.09
C GLY A 100 15.61 -11.43 16.37
N LEU A 101 15.12 -12.45 15.66
CA LEU A 101 13.71 -12.84 15.66
C LEU A 101 13.25 -13.43 17.00
N ALA A 102 14.06 -14.29 17.59
CA ALA A 102 13.73 -14.95 18.86
C ALA A 102 13.59 -13.92 19.99
N ALA A 103 14.54 -12.99 20.12
CA ALA A 103 14.49 -11.90 21.09
C ALA A 103 13.28 -10.98 20.85
N SER A 104 12.97 -10.67 19.59
CA SER A 104 11.80 -9.87 19.24
C SER A 104 10.50 -10.58 19.64
N ARG A 105 10.38 -11.89 19.42
CA ARG A 105 9.20 -12.68 19.81
C ARG A 105 9.04 -12.74 21.33
N ALA A 106 10.14 -12.96 22.06
CA ALA A 106 10.15 -12.95 23.52
C ALA A 106 9.68 -11.59 24.06
N LEU A 107 10.24 -10.49 23.55
CA LEU A 107 9.85 -9.14 23.96
C LEU A 107 8.37 -8.85 23.68
N ILE A 108 7.85 -9.28 22.51
CA ILE A 108 6.43 -9.10 22.15
C ILE A 108 5.53 -9.90 23.11
N ALA A 109 5.89 -11.15 23.43
CA ALA A 109 5.13 -11.97 24.37
C ALA A 109 5.11 -11.33 25.77
N THR A 110 6.28 -10.92 26.28
CA THR A 110 6.38 -10.21 27.56
C THR A 110 5.54 -8.93 27.57
N ALA A 111 5.61 -8.12 26.51
CA ALA A 111 4.83 -6.90 26.43
C ALA A 111 3.32 -7.16 26.29
N ALA A 112 2.90 -8.24 25.65
CA ALA A 112 1.49 -8.64 25.62
C ALA A 112 0.99 -8.98 27.03
N ASP A 113 1.77 -9.74 27.81
CA ASP A 113 1.44 -10.10 29.19
C ASP A 113 1.46 -8.87 30.13
N GLU A 114 2.37 -7.93 29.92
CA GLU A 114 2.39 -6.65 30.62
C GLU A 114 1.15 -5.82 30.30
N ILE A 115 0.80 -5.67 29.02
CA ILE A 115 -0.39 -4.91 28.59
C ILE A 115 -1.67 -5.54 29.17
N ALA A 116 -1.77 -6.87 29.21
CA ALA A 116 -2.91 -7.57 29.78
C ALA A 116 -3.06 -7.30 31.29
N ARG A 117 -1.95 -7.17 32.02
CA ARG A 117 -1.95 -6.98 33.48
C ARG A 117 -2.03 -5.51 33.91
N THR A 118 -1.29 -4.63 33.26
CA THR A 118 -1.08 -3.23 33.70
C THR A 118 -1.61 -2.20 32.69
N GLY A 119 -1.96 -2.63 31.48
CA GLY A 119 -2.37 -1.75 30.39
C GLY A 119 -1.21 -1.00 29.72
N ALA A 120 0.06 -1.30 30.06
CA ALA A 120 1.23 -0.65 29.46
C ALA A 120 2.43 -1.61 29.31
N PRO A 121 3.17 -1.56 28.18
CA PRO A 121 4.36 -2.39 27.97
C PRO A 121 5.59 -1.75 28.64
N THR A 122 5.79 -2.02 29.93
CA THR A 122 6.90 -1.48 30.72
C THR A 122 8.28 -1.89 30.21
N SER A 123 8.38 -3.07 29.61
CA SER A 123 9.60 -3.58 28.96
C SER A 123 10.10 -2.70 27.81
N PHE A 124 9.26 -1.81 27.26
CA PHE A 124 9.65 -0.91 26.19
C PHE A 124 10.22 0.44 26.67
N GLY A 125 10.26 0.69 27.98
CA GLY A 125 10.68 1.97 28.56
C GLY A 125 9.61 3.06 28.47
N ALA A 126 10.04 4.32 28.60
CA ALA A 126 9.12 5.46 28.66
C ALA A 126 8.39 5.69 27.32
N PRO A 127 7.05 5.91 27.33
CA PRO A 127 6.32 6.23 26.12
C PRO A 127 6.70 7.61 25.59
N ASN A 128 6.82 7.70 24.27
CA ASN A 128 6.76 8.98 23.59
C ASN A 128 5.28 9.40 23.48
N VAL A 129 4.86 10.32 24.33
CA VAL A 129 3.47 10.79 24.43
C VAL A 129 3.24 11.92 23.43
N ARG A 130 2.25 11.76 22.55
CA ARG A 130 1.73 12.89 21.77
C ARG A 130 0.38 13.31 22.35
N PRO A 131 0.23 14.56 22.83
CA PRO A 131 -1.04 15.04 23.32
C PRO A 131 -2.08 14.94 22.21
N GLY A 132 -3.24 14.38 22.55
CA GLY A 132 -4.38 14.35 21.64
C GLY A 132 -4.73 15.78 21.27
N ARG A 133 -4.77 16.11 19.97
CA ARG A 133 -5.26 17.40 19.49
C ARG A 133 -6.73 17.46 19.89
N ARG A 134 -7.04 17.97 21.10
CA ARG A 134 -8.40 18.29 21.52
C ARG A 134 -8.96 19.11 20.38
N ARG A 135 -9.94 18.55 19.65
CA ARG A 135 -10.70 19.32 18.67
C ARG A 135 -11.40 20.38 19.50
N GLY A 136 -10.77 21.55 19.60
CA GLY A 136 -11.36 22.74 20.17
C GLY A 136 -12.61 23.01 19.36
N ARG A 137 -13.75 22.60 19.92
CA ARG A 137 -15.03 23.18 19.56
C ARG A 137 -14.88 24.63 19.98
N ALA A 138 -14.49 25.48 19.03
CA ALA A 138 -14.46 26.91 19.24
C ALA A 138 -15.87 27.30 19.70
N VAL A 139 -16.00 27.59 21.00
CA VAL A 139 -17.21 28.14 21.58
C VAL A 139 -17.35 29.50 20.91
N ARG A 140 -18.24 29.57 19.92
CA ARG A 140 -18.56 30.78 19.19
C ARG A 140 -19.17 31.73 20.22
N PRO A 141 -18.55 32.88 20.54
CA PRO A 141 -19.16 33.81 21.51
C PRO A 141 -20.51 34.25 20.95
N ALA A 142 -21.55 34.12 21.78
CA ALA A 142 -22.88 34.58 21.46
C ALA A 142 -22.81 36.09 21.19
N ARG A 143 -23.10 36.49 19.94
CA ARG A 143 -23.29 37.89 19.56
C ARG A 143 -24.53 38.40 20.30
N SER A 144 -24.34 39.24 21.32
CA SER A 144 -25.43 40.03 21.88
C SER A 144 -25.80 41.12 20.86
N SER A 145 -26.97 40.99 20.26
CA SER A 145 -27.62 42.08 19.53
C SER A 145 -28.08 43.13 20.54
N ARG A 146 -27.55 44.35 20.42
CA ARG A 146 -28.21 45.58 20.84
C ARG A 146 -28.59 46.35 19.59
#